data_AF-A0A183NZV9-F1
#
_entry.id   AF-A0A183NZV9-F1
#
_cell.length_a   1.000
_cell.length_b   1.000
_cell.length_c   1.000
_cell.angle_alpha   90.00
_cell.angle_beta   90.00
_cell.angle_gamma   90.00
#
_symmetry.space_group_name_H-M   'P 1'
#
loop_
_entity.id
_entity.type
_entity.pdbx_description
1 polymer ?
#
loop_
_entity_poly.entity_id
_entity_poly.type
_entity_poly.pdbx_seq_one_letter_code
_entity_poly.pdbx_strand_id
1 'polypeptide(L)'
;MHKAKSKIFRYNTTCNNPITLHGEHLEDVKAFTYLGSIIDQNGGSDADVKVRIRKARAAYLELSNIWNSKQLSLNPHQSQNFQYKYEGSSTVWGRILENYESHHPEDTSVYS
;
A
#
# COMPACT_ATOMS: atom_id res chain seq x y z
N MET A 1 23.33 17.03 6.37
CA MET A 1 22.29 16.29 7.10
C MET A 1 22.09 16.97 8.47
N HIS A 2 20.89 17.44 8.79
CA HIS A 2 20.64 18.19 10.04
C HIS A 2 20.40 17.23 11.21
N LYS A 3 21.42 17.04 12.06
CA LYS A 3 21.44 16.06 13.17
C LYS A 3 20.24 16.13 14.13
N ALA A 4 19.78 17.33 14.48
CA ALA A 4 18.63 17.52 15.38
C ALA A 4 17.27 17.05 14.82
N LYS A 5 17.20 16.64 13.55
CA LYS A 5 15.96 16.21 12.89
C LYS A 5 15.88 14.69 12.68
N SER A 6 16.94 13.95 12.99
CA SER A 6 17.02 12.51 12.72
C SER A 6 16.61 11.72 13.96
N LYS A 7 15.52 10.96 13.83
CA LYS A 7 15.03 9.99 14.83
C LYS A 7 14.94 8.61 14.19
N ILE A 8 15.03 7.56 14.99
CA ILE A 8 15.00 6.19 14.50
C ILE A 8 13.70 5.49 14.90
N PHE A 9 13.12 4.75 13.96
CA PHE A 9 11.96 3.90 14.19
C PHE A 9 12.40 2.44 14.07
N ARG A 10 12.11 1.62 15.09
CA ARG A 10 12.46 0.20 15.12
C ARG A 10 11.20 -0.65 15.00
N TYR A 11 11.22 -1.60 14.06
CA TYR A 11 10.15 -2.57 13.85
C TYR A 11 10.64 -3.95 14.33
N ASN A 12 9.77 -4.74 15.00
CA ASN A 12 10.03 -6.13 15.41
C ASN A 12 11.26 -6.38 16.31
N THR A 13 11.81 -5.35 16.96
CA THR A 13 12.97 -5.50 17.84
C THR A 13 12.70 -4.82 19.17
N THR A 14 12.99 -5.51 20.28
CA THR A 14 12.98 -4.92 21.62
C THR A 14 14.05 -3.82 21.65
N CYS A 15 13.75 -2.61 22.12
CA CYS A 15 14.75 -1.54 22.23
C CYS A 15 15.78 -1.85 23.31
N ASN A 16 16.78 -2.69 23.03
CA ASN A 16 17.84 -3.02 23.99
C ASN A 16 19.19 -2.38 23.64
N ASN A 17 19.44 -2.00 22.39
CA ASN A 17 20.72 -1.40 22.01
C ASN A 17 20.58 0.04 21.47
N PRO A 18 21.29 1.01 22.08
CA PRO A 18 21.37 2.38 21.56
C PRO A 18 22.01 2.38 20.17
N ILE A 19 21.39 3.08 19.20
CA ILE A 19 21.95 3.23 17.85
C ILE A 19 22.71 4.56 17.80
N THR A 20 23.99 4.47 17.47
CA THR A 20 24.90 5.61 17.43
C THR A 20 25.13 6.04 15.99
N LEU A 21 24.89 7.32 15.68
CA LEU A 21 25.25 7.91 14.39
C LEU A 21 26.25 9.04 14.63
N HIS A 22 27.45 8.93 14.05
CA HIS A 22 28.55 9.88 14.27
C HIS A 22 28.89 10.15 15.75
N GLY A 23 28.84 9.11 16.59
CA GLY A 23 29.18 9.21 18.01
C GLY A 23 28.05 9.70 18.94
N GLU A 24 26.88 10.05 18.41
CA GLU A 24 25.72 10.48 19.18
C GLU A 24 24.59 9.44 19.13
N HIS A 25 23.86 9.32 20.25
CA HIS A 25 22.70 8.44 20.36
C HIS A 25 21.47 9.04 19.67
N LEU A 26 20.78 8.26 18.83
CA LEU A 26 19.54 8.68 18.18
C LEU A 26 18.31 8.41 19.07
N GLU A 27 17.37 9.34 19.08
CA GLU A 27 16.08 9.14 19.76
C GLU A 27 15.23 8.09 19.04
N ASP A 28 14.65 7.16 19.81
CA ASP A 28 13.66 6.19 19.32
C ASP A 28 12.26 6.83 19.26
N VAL A 29 11.61 6.73 18.11
CA VAL A 29 10.18 7.08 17.95
C VAL A 29 9.31 5.84 18.00
N LYS A 30 8.17 5.94 18.69
CA LYS A 30 7.20 4.84 18.86
C LYS A 30 6.25 4.67 17.68
N ALA A 31 6.00 5.75 16.94
CA ALA A 31 5.19 5.74 15.73
C ALA A 31 5.61 6.89 14.81
N PHE A 32 5.36 6.74 13.52
CA PHE A 32 5.53 7.81 12.53
C PHE A 32 4.42 7.78 11.49
N THR A 33 4.14 8.92 10.89
CA THR A 33 3.13 9.02 9.83
C THR A 33 3.80 8.89 8.47
N TYR A 34 3.43 7.85 7.72
CA TYR A 34 3.87 7.66 6.34
C TYR A 34 2.67 7.64 5.41
N LEU A 35 2.67 8.55 4.43
CA LEU A 35 1.59 8.71 3.45
C LEU A 35 0.19 8.83 4.09
N GLY A 36 0.08 9.34 5.32
CA GLY A 36 -1.18 9.48 6.05
C GLY A 36 -1.63 8.24 6.82
N SER A 37 -0.78 7.20 6.93
CA SER A 37 -0.99 6.06 7.81
C SER A 37 -0.03 6.16 8.99
N ILE A 38 -0.50 5.79 10.18
CA ILE A 38 0.34 5.71 11.37
C ILE A 38 0.98 4.34 11.38
N ILE A 39 2.32 4.31 11.28
CA ILE A 39 3.10 3.10 11.45
C ILE A 39 3.65 3.12 12.88
N ASP A 40 3.19 2.19 13.71
CA ASP A 40 3.69 1.96 15.06
C ASP A 40 4.52 0.67 15.14
N GLN A 41 5.18 0.46 16.28
CA GLN A 41 6.02 -0.73 16.52
C GLN A 41 5.26 -2.06 16.39
N ASN A 42 3.93 -2.03 16.45
CA ASN A 42 3.05 -3.18 16.40
C ASN A 42 2.46 -3.41 14.99
N GLY A 43 2.85 -2.62 14.00
CA GLY A 43 2.35 -2.75 12.63
C GLY A 43 0.96 -2.15 12.41
N GLY A 44 0.56 -1.16 13.23
CA GLY A 44 -0.75 -0.51 13.23
C GLY A 44 -1.22 0.14 11.92
N SER A 45 -0.41 0.06 10.85
CA SER A 45 -0.79 0.48 9.50
C SER A 45 -1.58 -0.56 8.71
N ASP A 46 -1.68 -1.81 9.15
CA ASP A 46 -2.33 -2.88 8.36
C ASP A 46 -3.79 -2.56 8.01
N ALA A 47 -4.56 -2.06 8.98
CA ALA A 47 -5.95 -1.64 8.77
C ALA A 47 -6.05 -0.51 7.74
N ASP A 48 -5.17 0.49 7.82
CA ASP A 48 -5.16 1.61 6.88
C ASP A 48 -4.77 1.18 5.46
N VAL A 49 -3.78 0.29 5.33
CA VAL A 49 -3.34 -0.28 4.05
C VAL A 49 -4.50 -1.07 3.43
N LYS A 50 -5.20 -1.88 4.24
CA LYS A 50 -6.37 -2.64 3.80
C LYS A 50 -7.50 -1.74 3.31
N VAL A 51 -7.78 -0.64 4.02
CA VAL A 51 -8.79 0.36 3.58
C VAL A 51 -8.40 1.01 2.25
N ARG A 52 -7.12 1.36 2.06
CA ARG A 52 -6.65 1.98 0.81
C ARG A 52 -6.74 1.01 -0.37
N ILE A 53 -6.35 -0.24 -0.15
CA ILE A 53 -6.47 -1.28 -1.17
C ILE A 53 -7.92 -1.49 -1.57
N ARG A 54 -8.86 -1.57 -0.62
CA ARG A 54 -10.29 -1.69 -0.90
C ARG A 54 -10.83 -0.49 -1.69
N LYS A 55 -10.42 0.74 -1.35
CA LYS A 55 -10.80 1.95 -2.13
C LYS A 55 -10.24 1.92 -3.55
N ALA A 56 -8.98 1.55 -3.71
CA ALA A 56 -8.35 1.43 -5.03
C ALA A 56 -9.05 0.37 -5.89
N ARG A 57 -9.43 -0.78 -5.31
CA ARG A 57 -10.23 -1.81 -6.00
C ARG A 57 -11.58 -1.27 -6.45
N ALA A 58 -12.30 -0.58 -5.56
CA ALA A 58 -13.60 -0.01 -5.89
C ALA A 58 -13.49 0.99 -7.05
N ALA A 59 -12.52 1.92 -6.99
CA ALA A 59 -12.25 2.87 -8.07
C ALA A 59 -11.85 2.17 -9.37
N TYR A 60 -11.02 1.13 -9.31
CA TYR A 60 -10.63 0.34 -10.48
C TYR A 60 -11.82 -0.37 -11.12
N LEU A 61 -12.71 -0.97 -10.32
CA LEU A 61 -13.92 -1.63 -10.82
C LEU A 61 -14.86 -0.63 -11.49
N GLU A 62 -15.08 0.54 -10.88
CA GLU A 62 -15.88 1.61 -11.46
C GLU A 62 -15.29 2.08 -12.80
N LEU A 63 -13.97 2.26 -12.85
CA LEU A 63 -13.23 2.58 -14.07
C LEU A 63 -13.41 1.50 -15.14
N SER A 64 -13.26 0.23 -14.77
CA SER A 64 -13.39 -0.89 -15.70
C SER A 64 -14.77 -0.92 -16.38
N ASN A 65 -15.83 -0.59 -15.64
CA ASN A 65 -17.19 -0.56 -16.17
C ASN A 65 -17.39 0.55 -17.21
N ILE A 66 -16.77 1.72 -17.01
CA ILE A 66 -16.79 2.83 -17.97
C ILE A 66 -16.05 2.46 -19.25
N TRP A 67 -14.86 1.85 -19.12
CA TRP A 67 -14.02 1.44 -20.26
C TRP A 67 -14.64 0.29 -21.07
N ASN A 68 -15.33 -0.63 -20.40
CA ASN A 68 -16.05 -1.73 -21.06
C ASN A 68 -17.38 -1.29 -21.69
N SER A 69 -17.84 -0.06 -21.43
CA SER A 69 -19.06 0.44 -22.04
C SER A 69 -18.84 0.69 -23.54
N LYS A 70 -19.79 0.21 -24.35
CA LYS A 70 -19.76 0.27 -25.83
C LYS A 70 -19.74 1.70 -26.40
N GLN A 71 -19.84 2.74 -25.56
CA GLN A 71 -19.88 4.15 -25.99
C GLN A 71 -18.50 4.78 -26.22
N LEU A 72 -17.40 4.19 -25.72
CA LEU A 72 -16.05 4.74 -25.85
C LEU A 72 -15.25 4.20 -27.06
N SER A 73 -15.86 3.38 -27.92
CA SER A 73 -15.23 2.87 -29.15
C SER A 73 -15.15 3.93 -30.27
N LEU A 74 -14.75 5.15 -29.93
CA LEU A 74 -14.36 6.15 -30.92
C LEU A 74 -12.88 5.92 -31.26
N ASN A 75 -12.67 5.38 -32.46
CA ASN A 75 -11.39 5.12 -33.12
C ASN A 75 -10.70 3.78 -32.73
N PRO A 76 -10.85 2.72 -33.57
CA PRO A 76 -10.34 1.37 -33.30
C PRO A 76 -8.85 1.30 -32.95
N HIS A 77 -8.03 2.16 -33.57
CA HIS A 77 -6.57 2.14 -33.44
C HIS A 77 -6.06 2.67 -32.08
N GLN A 78 -6.85 3.51 -31.40
CA GLN A 78 -6.55 3.98 -30.05
C GLN A 78 -7.16 3.05 -29.00
N SER A 79 -8.40 2.59 -29.23
CA SER A 79 -9.08 1.63 -28.35
C SER A 79 -8.26 0.35 -28.11
N GLN A 80 -7.67 -0.23 -29.17
CA GLN A 80 -6.85 -1.44 -29.05
C GLN A 80 -5.56 -1.21 -28.25
N ASN A 81 -4.90 -0.05 -28.42
CA ASN A 81 -3.70 0.31 -27.66
C ASN A 81 -3.99 0.52 -26.17
N PHE A 82 -5.14 1.12 -25.84
CA PHE A 82 -5.57 1.27 -24.45
C PHE A 82 -5.98 -0.06 -23.83
N GLN A 83 -6.68 -0.93 -24.57
CA GLN A 83 -7.03 -2.28 -24.12
C GLN A 83 -5.79 -3.13 -23.84
N TYR A 84 -4.81 -3.16 -24.74
CA TYR A 84 -3.55 -3.90 -24.52
C TYR A 84 -2.80 -3.43 -23.27
N LYS A 85 -2.72 -2.10 -23.06
CA LYS A 85 -2.11 -1.52 -21.85
C LYS A 85 -2.91 -1.82 -20.57
N TYR A 86 -4.24 -1.84 -20.67
CA TYR A 86 -5.13 -2.16 -19.56
C TYR A 86 -5.01 -3.64 -19.16
N GLU A 87 -5.06 -4.57 -20.11
CA GLU A 87 -4.90 -6.02 -19.85
C GLU A 87 -3.54 -6.34 -19.21
N GLY A 88 -2.46 -5.73 -19.71
CA GLY A 88 -1.13 -5.84 -19.12
C GLY A 88 -1.08 -5.29 -17.68
N SER A 89 -1.73 -4.15 -17.43
CA SER A 89 -1.80 -3.55 -16.10
C SER A 89 -2.69 -4.35 -15.15
N SER A 90 -3.84 -4.83 -15.61
CA SER A 90 -4.81 -5.66 -14.86
C SER A 90 -4.16 -6.96 -14.37
N THR A 91 -3.38 -7.62 -15.24
CA THR A 91 -2.66 -8.85 -14.90
C THR A 91 -1.59 -8.61 -13.83
N VAL A 92 -0.85 -7.51 -13.94
CA VAL A 92 0.19 -7.16 -12.95
C VAL A 92 -0.45 -6.75 -11.62
N TRP A 93 -1.50 -5.93 -11.66
CA TRP A 93 -2.25 -5.51 -10.47
C TRP A 93 -2.93 -6.67 -9.76
N GLY A 94 -3.56 -7.59 -10.51
CA GLY A 94 -4.17 -8.80 -9.96
C GLY A 94 -3.15 -9.67 -9.21
N ARG A 95 -1.96 -9.87 -9.79
CA ARG A 95 -0.87 -10.64 -9.13
C ARG A 95 -0.34 -9.95 -7.88
N ILE A 96 -0.16 -8.63 -7.90
CA ILE A 96 0.26 -7.86 -6.72
C ILE A 96 -0.78 -7.99 -5.59
N LEU A 97 -2.05 -8.02 -5.98
CA LEU A 97 -3.16 -8.09 -5.05
C LEU A 97 -3.32 -9.47 -4.41
N GLU A 98 -3.28 -10.53 -5.21
CA GLU A 98 -3.28 -11.92 -4.73
C GLU A 98 -2.10 -12.20 -3.80
N ASN A 99 -0.92 -11.67 -4.14
CA ASN A 99 0.27 -11.80 -3.30
C ASN A 99 0.08 -11.13 -1.92
N TYR A 100 -0.54 -9.94 -1.87
CA TYR A 100 -0.84 -9.26 -0.62
C TYR A 100 -1.88 -10.04 0.22
N GLU A 101 -2.95 -10.54 -0.39
CA GLU A 101 -3.98 -11.32 0.32
C GLU A 101 -3.44 -12.65 0.89
N SER A 102 -2.53 -13.32 0.19
CA SER A 102 -1.92 -14.56 0.66
C SER A 102 -1.11 -14.38 1.96
N HIS A 103 -0.62 -13.17 2.24
CA HIS A 103 0.16 -12.86 3.43
C HIS A 103 -0.66 -12.15 4.53
N HIS A 104 -1.89 -11.73 4.21
CA HIS A 104 -2.80 -11.00 5.10
C HIS A 104 -4.23 -11.57 5.00
N PRO A 105 -4.48 -12.82 5.44
CA PRO A 105 -5.81 -13.42 5.40
C PRO A 105 -6.81 -12.61 6.24
N GLU A 106 -8.05 -12.48 5.78
CA GLU A 106 -9.08 -11.79 6.57
C GLU A 106 -9.40 -12.59 7.83
N ASP A 107 -9.24 -11.98 9.02
CA ASP A 107 -9.78 -12.53 10.26
C ASP A 107 -11.30 -12.65 10.13
N THR A 108 -11.75 -13.86 9.83
CA THR A 108 -13.15 -14.22 9.62
C THR A 108 -13.75 -14.65 10.98
N SER A 109 -13.52 -13.86 12.03
CA SER A 109 -13.96 -14.20 13.40
C SER A 109 -15.12 -13.35 13.93
N VAL A 110 -15.72 -12.47 13.10
CA VAL A 110 -16.83 -11.59 13.53
C VAL A 110 -18.20 -12.07 13.03
N TYR A 111 -18.32 -13.34 12.64
CA TYR A 111 -19.61 -13.99 12.41
C TYR A 111 -19.69 -15.30 13.20
N SER A 112 -19.96 -15.20 14.50
CA SER A 112 -20.51 -16.28 15.32
C SER A 112 -21.42 -15.73 16.42
#